data_AF-A0A2D8RYW7-F1
#
_entry.id   AF-A0A2D8RYW7-F1
#
_cell.length_a   1.000
_cell.length_b   1.000
_cell.length_c   1.000
_cell.angle_alpha   90.00
_cell.angle_beta   90.00
_cell.angle_gamma   90.00
#
_symmetry.space_group_name_H-M   'P 1'
#
loop_
_entity.id
_entity.type
_entity.pdbx_description
1 polymer ?
#
loop_
_entity_poly.entity_id
_entity_poly.type
_entity_poly.pdbx_seq_one_letter_code
_entity_poly.pdbx_strand_id
1 'polypeptide(L)'
;MDSTFRQEDGGTERAPAVIRVPDIRHIGDWLAGAAIFIVCLELVFSFGHVSLYGENALIELSQCMLLWASGALFIAAAVRAGDRISFLAFLWLALFVLALLMREIEFDGTRFATWRVSSFLHEIKYAFTGFLAVLLFVSSYRATVPVVRAGATWVLKGAGRWMAAGLAAYLLGDLGDKEFLFADKGANLMLEESAELIGTLCFFIAAHTALRRRSILLPSPQQKP
;
A
#
# COMPACT_ATOMS: atom_id res chain seq x y z
N MET A 1 -70.96 33.17 14.41
CA MET A 1 -71.48 32.23 15.41
C MET A 1 -71.31 30.84 14.83
N ASP A 2 -70.61 30.00 15.59
CA ASP A 2 -70.48 28.53 15.57
C ASP A 2 -69.99 27.85 14.29
N SER A 3 -68.80 27.21 14.25
CA SER A 3 -68.20 26.18 15.12
C SER A 3 -68.76 24.77 14.86
N THR A 4 -67.90 23.91 14.29
CA THR A 4 -67.80 22.42 14.43
C THR A 4 -66.82 21.95 13.34
N PHE A 5 -65.51 21.85 13.60
CA PHE A 5 -64.82 20.72 14.26
C PHE A 5 -65.17 19.34 13.66
N ARG A 6 -64.29 18.81 12.80
CA ARG A 6 -63.92 17.40 12.83
C ARG A 6 -62.46 17.21 12.39
N GLN A 7 -61.76 16.54 13.30
CA GLN A 7 -60.36 16.11 13.28
C GLN A 7 -60.07 15.04 12.21
N GLU A 8 -58.80 15.04 11.79
CA GLU A 8 -57.90 13.89 11.56
C GLU A 8 -58.35 12.85 10.50
N ASP A 9 -57.54 12.57 9.48
CA ASP A 9 -56.33 11.77 9.67
C ASP A 9 -55.08 12.38 9.05
N GLY A 10 -54.12 12.69 9.93
CA GLY A 10 -52.74 12.98 9.58
C GLY A 10 -52.06 11.74 9.02
N GLY A 11 -52.07 11.60 7.69
CA GLY A 11 -51.13 10.78 6.96
C GLY A 11 -49.73 11.39 7.09
N THR A 12 -49.06 11.12 8.21
CA THR A 12 -47.63 11.33 8.32
C THR A 12 -46.97 10.36 7.33
N GLU A 13 -46.68 10.85 6.12
CA GLU A 13 -45.66 10.28 5.27
C GLU A 13 -44.40 10.15 6.12
N ARG A 14 -44.18 8.96 6.67
CA ARG A 14 -42.92 8.60 7.29
C ARG A 14 -41.91 8.66 6.16
N ALA A 15 -41.18 9.79 6.11
CA ALA A 15 -40.01 9.94 5.28
C ALA A 15 -39.20 8.63 5.35
N PRO A 16 -38.79 8.06 4.20
CA PRO A 16 -38.07 6.80 4.19
C PRO A 16 -36.91 6.95 5.16
N ALA A 17 -36.85 6.06 6.16
CA ALA A 17 -35.77 6.04 7.12
C ALA A 17 -34.47 6.01 6.32
N VAL A 18 -33.76 7.13 6.30
CA VAL A 18 -32.42 7.21 5.75
C VAL A 18 -31.63 6.25 6.63
N ILE A 19 -31.43 5.03 6.13
CA ILE A 19 -30.51 4.08 6.72
C ILE A 19 -29.16 4.78 6.62
N ARG A 20 -28.79 5.49 7.69
CA ARG A 20 -27.43 6.00 7.86
C ARG A 20 -26.57 4.76 7.97
N VAL A 21 -26.07 4.31 6.82
CA VAL A 21 -24.99 3.32 6.79
C VAL A 21 -23.88 3.93 7.63
N PRO A 22 -23.55 3.37 8.80
CA PRO A 22 -22.65 4.02 9.73
C PRO A 22 -21.29 4.27 9.09
N ASP A 23 -20.60 5.25 9.65
CA ASP A 23 -19.24 5.81 9.46
C ASP A 23 -18.08 4.82 9.21
N ILE A 24 -18.33 3.54 8.94
CA ILE A 24 -17.33 2.49 8.72
C ILE A 24 -16.37 2.85 7.57
N ARG A 25 -16.85 3.60 6.57
CA ARG A 25 -15.97 4.12 5.50
C ARG A 25 -14.95 5.13 6.04
N HIS A 26 -15.25 5.88 7.09
CA HIS A 26 -14.33 6.88 7.64
C HIS A 26 -13.29 6.25 8.57
N ILE A 27 -13.61 5.14 9.25
CA ILE A 27 -12.66 4.43 10.13
C ILE A 27 -11.37 4.07 9.38
N GLY A 28 -11.48 3.55 8.15
CA GLY A 28 -10.29 3.22 7.34
C GLY A 28 -9.43 4.44 7.00
N ASP A 29 -10.04 5.61 6.79
CA ASP A 29 -9.30 6.86 6.54
C ASP A 29 -8.64 7.39 7.81
N TRP A 30 -9.30 7.26 8.96
CA TRP A 30 -8.72 7.57 10.27
C TRP A 30 -7.52 6.68 10.59
N LEU A 31 -7.63 5.38 10.35
CA LEU A 31 -6.52 4.43 10.56
C LEU A 31 -5.35 4.73 9.63
N ALA A 32 -5.61 5.02 8.35
CA ALA A 32 -4.56 5.42 7.42
C ALA A 32 -3.90 6.74 7.84
N GLY A 33 -4.69 7.74 8.29
CA GLY A 33 -4.17 8.99 8.83
C GLY A 33 -3.31 8.80 10.08
N ALA A 34 -3.74 7.92 10.99
CA ALA A 34 -2.99 7.56 12.19
C ALA A 34 -1.66 6.87 11.82
N ALA A 35 -1.66 5.95 10.86
CA ALA A 35 -0.44 5.29 10.40
C ALA A 35 0.56 6.30 9.80
N ILE A 36 0.10 7.22 8.95
CA ILE A 36 0.93 8.30 8.40
C ILE A 36 1.51 9.16 9.53
N PHE A 37 0.68 9.55 10.49
CA PHE A 37 1.12 10.37 11.61
C PHE A 37 2.18 9.67 12.46
N ILE A 38 1.99 8.38 12.77
CA ILE A 38 2.93 7.56 13.54
C ILE A 38 4.29 7.50 12.82
N VAL A 39 4.31 7.19 11.52
CA VAL A 39 5.55 7.13 10.74
C VAL A 39 6.27 8.49 10.71
N CYS A 40 5.54 9.58 10.58
CA CYS A 40 6.14 10.92 10.67
C CYS A 40 6.74 11.19 12.06
N LEU A 41 6.06 10.81 13.14
CA LEU A 41 6.61 10.95 14.49
C LEU A 41 7.84 10.09 14.70
N GLU A 42 7.81 8.85 14.21
CA GLU A 42 8.92 7.91 14.29
C GLU A 42 10.18 8.46 13.61
N LEU A 43 10.05 9.02 12.41
CA LEU A 43 11.15 9.70 11.73
C LEU A 43 11.70 10.88 12.54
N VAL A 44 10.83 11.72 13.13
CA VAL A 44 11.27 12.89 13.90
C VAL A 44 11.95 12.50 15.21
N PHE A 45 11.41 11.54 15.95
CA PHE A 45 11.92 11.16 17.27
C PHE A 45 13.07 10.15 17.21
N SER A 46 13.18 9.37 16.15
CA SER A 46 14.28 8.41 15.98
C SER A 46 15.52 9.07 15.38
N PHE A 47 15.39 10.19 14.68
CA PHE A 47 16.52 10.85 14.02
C PHE A 47 17.60 11.24 15.04
N GLY A 48 18.81 10.73 14.81
CA GLY A 48 19.98 10.91 15.68
C GLY A 48 20.28 9.68 16.54
N HIS A 49 19.37 8.71 16.60
CA HIS A 49 19.56 7.44 17.31
C HIS A 49 19.83 6.30 16.32
N VAL A 50 21.07 6.19 15.85
CA VAL A 50 21.51 5.21 14.83
C VAL A 50 21.06 3.77 15.15
N SER A 51 20.99 3.39 16.43
CA SER A 51 20.54 2.05 16.84
C SER A 51 19.10 1.70 16.46
N LEU A 52 18.27 2.70 16.12
CA LEU A 52 16.89 2.48 15.66
C LEU A 52 16.79 2.24 14.15
N TYR A 53 17.90 2.38 13.43
CA TYR A 53 18.04 2.27 11.97
C TYR A 53 18.89 1.05 11.55
N GLY A 54 19.21 0.14 12.47
CA GLY A 54 19.93 -1.08 12.11
C GLY A 54 18.99 -2.21 11.68
N GLU A 55 19.60 -3.32 11.27
CA GLU A 55 18.90 -4.56 10.92
C GLU A 55 17.89 -4.99 12.01
N ASN A 56 16.65 -5.26 11.63
CA ASN A 56 15.50 -5.58 12.47
C ASN A 56 15.14 -4.53 13.53
N ALA A 57 15.63 -3.30 13.39
CA ALA A 57 15.30 -2.22 14.31
C ALA A 57 13.92 -1.63 14.01
N LEU A 58 13.55 -0.58 14.77
CA LEU A 58 12.22 0.01 14.73
C LEU A 58 11.84 0.48 13.31
N ILE A 59 12.76 1.17 12.62
CA ILE A 59 12.51 1.78 11.32
C ILE A 59 12.25 0.73 10.24
N GLU A 60 13.09 -0.31 10.16
CA GLU A 60 12.92 -1.43 9.22
C GLU A 60 11.67 -2.26 9.54
N LEU A 61 11.35 -2.46 10.83
CA LEU A 61 10.11 -3.13 11.22
C LEU A 61 8.88 -2.34 10.74
N SER A 62 8.90 -1.01 10.85
CA SER A 62 7.85 -0.13 10.34
C SER A 62 7.74 -0.21 8.81
N GLN A 63 8.87 -0.26 8.09
CA GLN A 63 8.89 -0.52 6.65
C GLN A 63 8.21 -1.85 6.31
N CYS A 64 8.58 -2.94 7.00
CA CYS A 64 7.97 -4.26 6.83
C CYS A 64 6.45 -4.24 7.05
N MET A 65 5.98 -3.57 8.12
CA MET A 65 4.55 -3.44 8.40
C MET A 65 3.82 -2.66 7.30
N LEU A 66 4.41 -1.58 6.80
CA LEU A 66 3.84 -0.78 5.70
C LEU A 66 3.80 -1.56 4.39
N LEU A 67 4.85 -2.31 4.05
CA LEU A 67 4.91 -3.16 2.86
C LEU A 67 3.85 -4.27 2.93
N TRP A 68 3.73 -4.95 4.08
CA TRP A 68 2.69 -5.96 4.28
C TRP A 68 1.28 -5.37 4.14
N ALA A 69 1.01 -4.25 4.81
CA ALA A 69 -0.29 -3.56 4.73
C ALA A 69 -0.61 -3.10 3.30
N SER A 70 0.38 -2.56 2.59
CA SER A 70 0.27 -2.14 1.19
C SER A 70 -0.07 -3.31 0.28
N GLY A 71 0.60 -4.45 0.43
CA GLY A 71 0.30 -5.68 -0.32
C GLY A 71 -1.14 -6.15 -0.09
N ALA A 72 -1.58 -6.20 1.17
CA ALA A 72 -2.95 -6.58 1.52
C ALA A 72 -3.99 -5.60 0.93
N LEU A 73 -3.72 -4.29 0.98
CA LEU A 73 -4.60 -3.27 0.42
C LEU A 73 -4.68 -3.34 -1.11
N PHE A 74 -3.58 -3.63 -1.81
CA PHE A 74 -3.60 -3.84 -3.26
C PHE A 74 -4.34 -5.12 -3.64
N ILE A 75 -4.21 -6.22 -2.89
CA ILE A 75 -5.04 -7.42 -3.09
C ILE A 75 -6.52 -7.09 -2.90
N ALA A 76 -6.87 -6.34 -1.84
CA ALA A 76 -8.24 -5.90 -1.62
C ALA A 76 -8.75 -4.98 -2.75
N ALA A 77 -7.89 -4.12 -3.29
CA ALA A 77 -8.21 -3.27 -4.43
C ALA A 77 -8.43 -4.11 -5.71
N ALA A 78 -7.60 -5.14 -5.93
CA ALA A 78 -7.76 -6.09 -7.02
C ALA A 78 -9.11 -6.81 -6.96
N VAL A 79 -9.46 -7.39 -5.80
CA VAL A 79 -10.75 -8.08 -5.61
C VAL A 79 -11.96 -7.17 -5.86
N ARG A 80 -11.81 -5.86 -5.63
CA ARG A 80 -12.85 -4.85 -5.87
C ARG A 80 -12.81 -4.23 -7.26
N ALA A 81 -11.85 -4.61 -8.10
CA ALA A 81 -11.73 -4.10 -9.45
C ALA A 81 -12.93 -4.55 -10.30
N GLY A 82 -13.51 -3.61 -11.05
CA GLY A 82 -14.65 -3.90 -11.94
C GLY A 82 -14.25 -4.53 -13.27
N ASP A 83 -12.96 -4.60 -13.58
CA ASP A 83 -12.43 -5.11 -14.83
C ASP A 83 -11.15 -5.93 -14.64
N ARG A 84 -10.91 -6.87 -15.57
CA ARG A 84 -9.78 -7.81 -15.51
C ARG A 84 -8.41 -7.11 -15.58
N ILE A 85 -8.30 -5.99 -16.30
CA ILE A 85 -7.02 -5.30 -16.44
C ILE A 85 -6.63 -4.65 -15.12
N SER A 86 -7.59 -3.97 -14.47
CA SER A 86 -7.38 -3.40 -13.14
C SER A 86 -7.08 -4.46 -12.09
N PHE A 87 -7.80 -5.59 -12.12
CA PHE A 87 -7.52 -6.74 -11.26
C PHE A 87 -6.07 -7.23 -11.38
N LEU A 88 -5.61 -7.49 -12.60
CA LEU A 88 -4.26 -8.00 -12.85
C LEU A 88 -3.18 -6.98 -12.48
N ALA A 89 -3.39 -5.70 -12.79
CA ALA A 89 -2.44 -4.64 -12.45
C ALA A 89 -2.27 -4.47 -10.93
N PHE A 90 -3.36 -4.51 -10.16
CA PHE A 90 -3.27 -4.44 -8.70
C PHE A 90 -2.63 -5.69 -8.10
N LEU A 91 -2.83 -6.88 -8.68
CA LEU A 91 -2.09 -8.07 -8.26
C LEU A 91 -0.59 -7.96 -8.55
N TRP A 92 -0.20 -7.39 -9.69
CA TRP A 92 1.21 -7.12 -9.99
C TRP A 92 1.82 -6.11 -9.01
N LEU A 93 1.09 -5.06 -8.64
CA LEU A 93 1.53 -4.10 -7.62
C LEU A 93 1.62 -4.73 -6.22
N ALA A 94 0.65 -5.57 -5.84
CA ALA A 94 0.71 -6.32 -4.59
C ALA A 94 1.94 -7.24 -4.56
N LEU A 95 2.17 -7.98 -5.64
CA LEU A 95 3.30 -8.88 -5.75
C LEU A 95 4.64 -8.13 -5.71
N PHE A 96 4.72 -6.97 -6.38
CA PHE A 96 5.89 -6.10 -6.32
C PHE A 96 6.21 -5.66 -4.88
N VAL A 97 5.22 -5.14 -4.16
CA VAL A 97 5.40 -4.71 -2.76
C VAL A 97 5.74 -5.88 -1.85
N LEU A 98 5.12 -7.05 -2.06
CA LEU A 98 5.46 -8.27 -1.30
C LEU A 98 6.86 -8.77 -1.63
N ALA A 99 7.36 -8.58 -2.85
CA ALA A 99 8.74 -8.89 -3.18
C ALA A 99 9.73 -7.97 -2.44
N LEU A 100 9.40 -6.67 -2.30
CA LEU A 100 10.16 -5.75 -1.44
C LEU A 100 10.08 -6.17 0.03
N LEU A 101 8.92 -6.62 0.53
CA LEU A 101 8.81 -7.16 1.89
C LEU A 101 9.75 -8.36 2.10
N MET A 102 9.85 -9.27 1.13
CA MET A 102 10.79 -10.39 1.23
C MET A 102 12.26 -9.95 1.13
N ARG A 103 12.52 -8.77 0.53
CA ARG A 103 13.84 -8.12 0.59
C ARG A 103 14.15 -7.68 2.01
N GLU A 104 13.26 -6.89 2.61
CA GLU A 104 13.43 -6.33 3.97
C GLU A 104 13.37 -7.36 5.09
N ILE A 105 12.74 -8.52 4.89
CA ILE A 105 12.77 -9.56 5.93
C ILE A 105 14.19 -10.17 6.01
N GLU A 106 14.92 -9.68 6.98
CA GLU A 106 16.16 -10.21 7.52
C GLU A 106 15.85 -11.20 8.66
N PHE A 107 16.58 -12.31 8.74
CA PHE A 107 16.44 -13.26 9.86
C PHE A 107 17.53 -13.09 10.92
N ASP A 108 18.41 -12.11 10.72
CA ASP A 108 19.57 -11.85 11.58
C ASP A 108 19.13 -11.37 12.95
N GLY A 109 19.81 -11.84 13.99
CA GLY A 109 19.42 -11.52 15.38
C GLY A 109 18.10 -12.14 15.86
N THR A 110 17.34 -12.85 15.01
CA THR A 110 16.08 -13.52 15.40
C THR A 110 16.30 -14.95 15.86
N ARG A 111 15.30 -15.55 16.52
CA ARG A 111 15.28 -16.99 16.86
C ARG A 111 15.31 -17.92 15.64
N PHE A 112 15.10 -17.37 14.43
CA PHE A 112 15.10 -18.10 13.17
C PHE A 112 16.45 -18.03 12.45
N ALA A 113 17.47 -17.38 13.02
CA ALA A 113 18.82 -17.30 12.46
C ALA A 113 19.43 -18.69 12.18
N THR A 114 19.02 -19.75 12.89
CA THR A 114 19.44 -21.14 12.64
C THR A 114 18.92 -21.70 11.31
N TRP A 115 17.77 -21.21 10.83
CA TRP A 115 17.20 -21.57 9.52
C TRP A 115 17.83 -20.77 8.37
N ARG A 116 18.59 -19.71 8.69
CA ARG A 116 19.22 -18.79 7.73
C ARG A 116 20.05 -19.54 6.68
N VAL A 117 20.90 -20.49 7.12
CA VAL A 117 21.83 -21.18 6.21
C VAL A 117 21.07 -21.90 5.10
N SER A 118 19.98 -22.62 5.40
CA SER A 118 19.23 -23.34 4.37
C SER A 118 18.36 -22.43 3.50
N SER A 119 17.76 -21.40 4.09
CA SER A 119 16.82 -20.48 3.42
C SER A 119 17.50 -19.47 2.51
N PHE A 120 18.65 -18.94 2.91
CA PHE A 120 19.41 -17.93 2.15
C PHE A 120 20.33 -18.54 1.10
N LEU A 121 20.95 -19.71 1.35
CA LEU A 121 21.80 -20.38 0.34
C LEU A 121 21.06 -20.71 -0.97
N HIS A 122 19.73 -20.78 -0.90
CA HIS A 122 18.87 -21.13 -2.03
C HIS A 122 17.86 -20.02 -2.37
N GLU A 123 17.99 -18.83 -1.76
CA GLU A 123 17.06 -17.71 -1.99
C GLU A 123 15.57 -18.11 -1.86
N ILE A 124 15.27 -19.10 -1.00
CA ILE A 124 13.93 -19.72 -0.89
C ILE A 124 12.89 -18.68 -0.48
N LYS A 125 13.31 -17.61 0.19
CA LYS A 125 12.46 -16.47 0.53
C LYS A 125 11.80 -15.83 -0.70
N TYR A 126 12.43 -15.91 -1.87
CA TYR A 126 11.86 -15.44 -3.14
C TYR A 126 11.14 -16.55 -3.93
N ALA A 127 11.27 -17.83 -3.56
CA ALA A 127 10.66 -18.92 -4.33
C ALA A 127 9.13 -18.80 -4.39
N PHE A 128 8.50 -18.39 -3.28
CA PHE A 128 7.05 -18.19 -3.22
C PHE A 128 6.59 -17.00 -4.09
N THR A 129 7.24 -15.84 -3.96
CA THR A 129 6.92 -14.65 -4.76
C THR A 129 7.23 -14.88 -6.24
N GLY A 130 8.32 -15.58 -6.57
CA GLY A 130 8.67 -16.01 -7.92
C GLY A 130 7.65 -16.97 -8.53
N PHE A 131 7.19 -17.96 -7.77
CA PHE A 131 6.11 -18.85 -8.21
C PHE A 131 4.80 -18.08 -8.48
N LEU A 132 4.41 -17.17 -7.56
CA LEU A 132 3.26 -16.30 -7.78
C LEU A 132 3.44 -15.39 -9.01
N ALA A 133 4.66 -14.89 -9.27
CA ALA A 133 4.98 -14.11 -10.47
C ALA A 133 4.76 -14.91 -11.74
N VAL A 134 5.21 -16.16 -11.77
CA VAL A 134 5.02 -17.06 -12.92
C VAL A 134 3.53 -17.33 -13.15
N LEU A 135 2.78 -17.67 -12.09
CA LEU A 135 1.33 -17.88 -12.21
C LEU A 135 0.62 -16.63 -12.71
N LEU A 136 0.95 -15.46 -12.15
CA LEU A 136 0.36 -14.20 -12.54
C LEU A 136 0.70 -13.86 -14.00
N PHE A 137 1.96 -14.05 -14.41
CA PHE A 137 2.41 -13.87 -15.78
C PHE A 137 1.66 -14.76 -16.77
N VAL A 138 1.54 -16.06 -16.49
CA VAL A 138 0.78 -17.00 -17.33
C VAL A 138 -0.69 -16.57 -17.42
N SER A 139 -1.29 -16.16 -16.29
CA SER A 139 -2.69 -15.69 -16.25
C SER A 139 -2.92 -14.37 -16.98
N SER A 140 -1.88 -13.53 -17.08
CA SER A 140 -1.92 -12.21 -17.70
C SER A 140 -1.30 -12.16 -19.10
N TYR A 141 -0.72 -13.25 -19.62
CA TYR A 141 0.11 -13.23 -20.84
C TYR A 141 -0.56 -12.51 -22.02
N ARG A 142 -1.83 -12.83 -22.28
CA ARG A 142 -2.64 -12.20 -23.36
C ARG A 142 -3.03 -10.74 -23.08
N ALA A 143 -2.95 -10.30 -21.83
CA ALA A 143 -3.30 -8.97 -21.36
C ALA A 143 -2.06 -8.14 -20.94
N THR A 144 -0.84 -8.63 -21.17
CA THR A 144 0.41 -7.98 -20.71
C THR A 144 0.52 -6.54 -21.20
N VAL A 145 0.37 -6.30 -22.50
CA VAL A 145 0.47 -4.94 -23.07
C VAL A 145 -0.60 -4.00 -22.51
N PRO A 146 -1.90 -4.38 -22.48
CA PRO A 146 -2.93 -3.58 -21.80
C PRO A 146 -2.62 -3.29 -20.33
N VAL A 147 -2.18 -4.28 -19.55
CA VAL A 147 -1.85 -4.14 -18.12
C VAL A 147 -0.69 -3.17 -17.93
N VAL A 148 0.39 -3.32 -18.69
CA VAL A 148 1.56 -2.42 -18.62
C VAL A 148 1.17 -0.98 -18.98
N ARG A 149 0.41 -0.77 -20.06
CA ARG A 149 -0.05 0.57 -20.44
C ARG A 149 -0.97 1.19 -19.39
N ALA A 150 -1.91 0.41 -18.86
CA ALA A 150 -2.84 0.87 -17.84
C ALA A 150 -2.10 1.23 -16.55
N GLY A 151 -1.15 0.38 -16.12
CA GLY A 151 -0.26 0.63 -14.99
C GLY A 151 0.59 1.88 -15.18
N ALA A 152 1.29 2.01 -16.32
CA ALA A 152 2.11 3.19 -16.62
C ALA A 152 1.29 4.49 -16.63
N THR A 153 0.09 4.46 -17.20
CA THR A 153 -0.81 5.62 -17.23
C THR A 153 -1.30 5.97 -15.81
N TRP A 154 -1.53 4.97 -14.97
CA TRP A 154 -1.97 5.15 -13.59
C TRP A 154 -0.88 5.70 -12.69
N VAL A 155 0.38 5.27 -12.86
CA VAL A 155 1.55 5.83 -12.12
C VAL A 155 1.63 7.35 -12.27
N LEU A 156 1.20 7.90 -13.41
CA LEU A 156 1.19 9.35 -13.64
C LEU A 156 -0.03 10.08 -13.05
N LYS A 157 -1.00 9.37 -12.45
CA LYS A 157 -2.28 9.90 -11.98
C LYS A 157 -2.54 9.60 -10.50
N GLY A 158 -3.01 10.60 -9.75
CA GLY A 158 -3.58 10.41 -8.41
C GLY A 158 -2.78 9.47 -7.51
N ALA A 159 -3.36 8.30 -7.22
CA ALA A 159 -2.77 7.25 -6.38
C ALA A 159 -1.44 6.71 -6.89
N GLY A 160 -1.26 6.59 -8.22
CA GLY A 160 -0.02 6.07 -8.79
C GLY A 160 1.16 7.03 -8.67
N ARG A 161 0.94 8.33 -8.45
CA ARG A 161 2.03 9.27 -8.18
C ARG A 161 2.71 8.99 -6.86
N TRP A 162 1.95 8.55 -5.86
CA TRP A 162 2.50 8.07 -4.60
C TRP A 162 3.32 6.80 -4.80
N MET A 163 2.88 5.89 -5.68
CA MET A 163 3.69 4.72 -6.03
C MET A 163 5.02 5.12 -6.68
N ALA A 164 5.00 6.07 -7.62
CA ALA A 164 6.22 6.56 -8.28
C ALA A 164 7.17 7.28 -7.30
N ALA A 165 6.62 8.15 -6.46
CA ALA A 165 7.39 8.84 -5.42
C ALA A 165 7.99 7.86 -4.42
N GLY A 166 7.21 6.84 -4.02
CA GLY A 166 7.68 5.79 -3.12
C GLY A 166 8.83 4.99 -3.71
N LEU A 167 8.71 4.60 -4.99
CA LEU A 167 9.78 3.89 -5.69
C LEU A 167 11.05 4.75 -5.81
N ALA A 168 10.90 6.03 -6.13
CA ALA A 168 12.03 6.94 -6.20
C ALA A 168 12.73 7.10 -4.84
N ALA A 169 11.97 7.29 -3.75
CA ALA A 169 12.52 7.42 -2.41
C ALA A 169 13.23 6.13 -1.95
N TYR A 170 12.62 4.98 -2.20
CA TYR A 170 13.19 3.68 -1.85
C TYR A 170 14.49 3.40 -2.61
N LEU A 171 14.51 3.65 -3.93
CA LEU A 171 15.74 3.52 -4.73
C LEU A 171 16.82 4.54 -4.34
N LEU A 172 16.44 5.73 -3.84
CA LEU A 172 17.40 6.68 -3.29
C LEU A 172 18.01 6.19 -1.98
N GLY A 173 17.24 5.46 -1.16
CA GLY A 173 17.74 4.79 0.03
C GLY A 173 18.83 3.78 -0.31
N ASP A 174 18.53 2.86 -1.22
CA ASP A 174 19.44 1.82 -1.75
C ASP A 174 20.73 2.37 -2.39
N LEU A 175 20.74 3.64 -2.80
CA LEU A 175 21.95 4.33 -3.27
C LEU A 175 22.81 4.88 -2.13
N GLY A 176 22.23 5.12 -0.96
CA GLY A 176 22.89 5.60 0.26
C GLY A 176 23.91 4.61 0.82
N ASP A 177 23.64 3.31 0.73
CA ASP A 177 24.51 2.22 1.19
C ASP A 177 25.91 2.22 0.56
N LYS A 178 26.04 2.87 -0.61
CA LYS A 178 27.31 2.93 -1.38
C LYS A 178 28.31 3.97 -0.87
N GLU A 179 28.15 4.45 0.37
CA GLU A 179 28.94 5.52 1.00
C GLU A 179 29.03 6.81 0.15
N PHE A 180 28.04 7.04 -0.71
CA PHE A 180 28.13 8.08 -1.74
C PHE A 180 27.89 9.50 -1.19
N LEU A 181 27.18 9.63 -0.07
CA LEU A 181 26.63 10.90 0.40
C LEU A 181 27.39 11.49 1.60
N PHE A 182 27.76 10.68 2.59
CA PHE A 182 28.47 11.13 3.79
C PHE A 182 29.64 10.20 4.14
N ALA A 183 30.65 10.75 4.82
CA ALA A 183 31.77 9.97 5.35
C ALA A 183 31.41 9.22 6.65
N ASP A 184 30.33 9.62 7.32
CA ASP A 184 29.84 8.98 8.54
C ASP A 184 28.86 7.85 8.21
N LYS A 185 29.21 6.63 8.63
CA LYS A 185 28.40 5.43 8.37
C LYS A 185 27.03 5.50 9.05
N GLY A 186 26.95 6.10 10.25
CA GLY A 186 25.69 6.25 10.96
C GLY A 186 24.72 7.19 10.23
N ALA A 187 25.22 8.32 9.73
CA ALA A 187 24.44 9.26 8.94
C ALA A 187 23.95 8.66 7.60
N ASN A 188 24.78 7.88 6.91
CA ASN A 188 24.36 7.19 5.68
C ASN A 188 23.24 6.20 5.97
N LEU A 189 23.41 5.33 6.97
CA LEU A 189 22.40 4.35 7.38
C LEU A 189 21.08 5.03 7.74
N MET A 190 21.13 6.08 8.57
CA MET A 190 19.90 6.81 8.93
C MET A 190 19.19 7.42 7.73
N LEU A 191 19.92 7.93 6.73
CA LEU A 191 19.33 8.54 5.54
C LEU A 191 18.74 7.51 4.59
N GLU A 192 19.46 6.42 4.38
CA GLU A 192 19.01 5.27 3.61
C GLU A 192 17.68 4.76 4.15
N GLU A 193 17.66 4.35 5.41
CA GLU A 193 16.51 3.79 6.09
C GLU A 193 15.34 4.77 6.22
N SER A 194 15.63 6.06 6.41
CA SER A 194 14.59 7.10 6.39
C SER A 194 13.97 7.25 5.00
N ALA A 195 14.78 7.21 3.94
CA ALA A 195 14.30 7.31 2.56
C ALA A 195 13.48 6.08 2.18
N GLU A 196 13.90 4.89 2.61
CA GLU A 196 13.15 3.64 2.42
C GLU A 196 11.83 3.64 3.20
N LEU A 197 11.81 4.12 4.45
CA LEU A 197 10.58 4.29 5.23
C LEU A 197 9.61 5.28 4.60
N ILE A 198 10.09 6.41 4.06
CA ILE A 198 9.25 7.34 3.29
C ILE A 198 8.74 6.66 2.01
N GLY A 199 9.58 5.84 1.36
CA GLY A 199 9.24 5.04 0.20
C GLY A 199 8.07 4.09 0.45
N THR A 200 8.17 3.30 1.51
CA THR A 200 7.15 2.33 1.93
C THR A 200 5.86 3.01 2.42
N LEU A 201 5.96 4.16 3.09
CA LEU A 201 4.80 4.99 3.43
C LEU A 201 4.05 5.47 2.17
N CYS A 202 4.79 5.88 1.15
CA CYS A 202 4.21 6.28 -0.12
C CYS A 202 3.50 5.11 -0.83
N PHE A 203 4.04 3.88 -0.76
CA PHE A 203 3.34 2.68 -1.24
C PHE A 203 2.04 2.42 -0.48
N PHE A 204 2.04 2.61 0.83
CA PHE A 204 0.83 2.48 1.67
C PHE A 204 -0.24 3.49 1.28
N ILE A 205 0.14 4.76 1.10
CA ILE A 205 -0.79 5.80 0.65
C ILE A 205 -1.33 5.47 -0.75
N ALA A 206 -0.49 4.99 -1.66
CA ALA A 206 -0.91 4.57 -3.00
C ALA A 206 -1.94 3.43 -2.93
N ALA A 207 -1.68 2.40 -2.13
CA ALA A 207 -2.55 1.24 -1.97
C ALA A 207 -3.89 1.61 -1.31
N HIS A 208 -3.86 2.40 -0.23
CA HIS A 208 -5.07 2.89 0.45
C HIS A 208 -5.93 3.74 -0.50
N THR A 209 -5.31 4.69 -1.21
CA THR A 209 -6.05 5.54 -2.16
C THR A 209 -6.60 4.77 -3.36
N ALA A 210 -5.88 3.76 -3.86
CA ALA A 210 -6.36 2.85 -4.90
C ALA A 210 -7.61 2.07 -4.44
N LEU A 211 -7.57 1.50 -3.23
CA LEU A 211 -8.68 0.77 -2.63
C LEU A 211 -9.92 1.67 -2.44
N ARG A 212 -9.73 2.92 -2.01
CA ARG A 212 -10.81 3.88 -1.73
C ARG A 212 -11.47 4.40 -2.99
N ARG A 213 -10.68 4.79 -3.99
CA ARG A 213 -11.19 5.50 -5.18
C ARG A 213 -11.78 4.55 -6.23
N ARG A 214 -11.77 3.22 -5.98
CA ARG A 214 -12.02 2.20 -7.01
C ARG A 214 -11.33 2.61 -8.31
N SER A 215 -10.08 3.08 -8.23
CA SER A 215 -9.47 3.82 -9.33
C SER A 215 -9.39 2.89 -10.53
N ILE A 216 -10.35 3.03 -11.45
CA ILE A 216 -10.48 2.19 -12.61
C ILE A 216 -9.30 2.57 -13.49
N LEU A 217 -8.41 1.60 -13.77
CA LEU A 217 -7.21 1.85 -14.57
C LEU A 217 -7.56 2.20 -16.03
N LEU A 218 -8.80 1.90 -16.43
CA LEU A 218 -9.39 2.27 -17.70
C LEU A 218 -10.73 2.98 -17.45
N PRO A 219 -11.10 4.03 -18.20
CA PRO A 219 -12.49 4.49 -18.18
C PRO A 219 -13.38 3.33 -18.65
N SER A 220 -14.50 3.10 -17.95
CA SER A 220 -15.53 2.17 -18.44
C SER A 220 -15.83 2.54 -19.91
N PRO A 221 -15.88 1.58 -20.84
CA PRO A 221 -16.42 1.89 -22.16
C PRO A 221 -17.80 2.49 -21.90
N GLN A 222 -17.98 3.73 -22.35
CA GLN A 222 -19.23 4.46 -22.18
C GLN A 222 -20.34 3.52 -22.63
N GLN A 223 -21.26 3.18 -21.71
CA GLN A 223 -22.58 2.74 -22.12
C GLN A 223 -23.11 3.89 -22.98
N LYS A 224 -23.07 3.71 -24.31
CA LYS A 224 -23.78 4.61 -25.20
C LYS A 224 -25.23 4.62 -24.73
N PRO A 225 -25.85 5.81 -24.62
CA PRO A 225 -27.29 5.90 -24.35
C PRO A 225 -28.09 5.15 -25.42
#